data_AF-A0A5Q2V7K0-F1
#
_entry.id   AF-A0A5Q2V7K0-F1
#
_cell.length_a   1.000
_cell.length_b   1.000
_cell.length_c   1.000
_cell.angle_alpha   90.00
_cell.angle_beta   90.00
_cell.angle_gamma   90.00
#
_symmetry.space_group_name_H-M   'P 1'
#
loop_
_entity.id
_entity.type
_entity.pdbx_description
1 polymer ?
#
loop_
_entity_poly.entity_id
_entity_poly.type
_entity_poly.pdbx_seq_one_letter_code
_entity_poly.pdbx_strand_id
1 'polypeptide(L)'
;MNETIEFLKHYSPLISLFTFLAGLYFGNKQAIGRDRRKEFNDLAEPIIENFSEMQKWLERQTFTSAHLLPTSKIEKIKRRLSNRKLKQFERLLERYRASLQSIKESPEPAIHFGMSEAEEIAARSSWANHYPEAISIIAELNKFLRLR
;
A
#
# COMPACT_ATOMS: atom_id res chain seq x y z
N MET A 1 19.48 -12.74 54.71
CA MET A 1 18.34 -11.83 54.41
C MET A 1 18.68 -10.36 54.62
N ASN A 2 19.52 -10.01 55.62
CA ASN A 2 19.97 -8.61 55.83
C ASN A 2 20.97 -8.12 54.77
N GLU A 3 21.94 -8.95 54.35
CA GLU A 3 22.95 -8.55 53.36
C GLU A 3 22.37 -8.21 51.98
N THR A 4 21.35 -8.94 51.54
CA THR A 4 20.65 -8.66 50.27
C THR A 4 19.88 -7.34 50.31
N ILE A 5 19.35 -6.96 51.48
CA ILE A 5 18.62 -5.70 51.68
C ILE A 5 19.59 -4.52 51.76
N GLU A 6 20.74 -4.67 52.43
CA GLU A 6 21.79 -3.66 52.46
C GLU A 6 22.41 -3.42 51.08
N PHE A 7 22.71 -4.50 50.35
CA PHE A 7 23.17 -4.43 48.97
C PHE A 7 22.17 -3.67 48.09
N LEU A 8 20.89 -4.04 48.14
CA LEU A 8 19.83 -3.34 47.38
C LEU A 8 19.71 -1.86 47.75
N LYS A 9 19.87 -1.47 49.01
CA LYS A 9 19.84 -0.06 49.42
C LYS A 9 21.03 0.73 48.89
N HIS A 10 22.22 0.13 48.84
CA HIS A 10 23.42 0.80 48.34
C HIS A 10 23.41 0.99 46.83
N TYR A 11 22.90 0.00 46.09
CA TYR A 11 22.79 0.07 44.62
C TYR A 11 21.45 0.64 44.14
N SER A 12 20.47 0.86 45.02
CA SER A 12 19.15 1.42 44.67
C SER A 12 19.22 2.71 43.84
N PRO A 13 20.09 3.69 44.14
CA PRO A 13 20.22 4.89 43.32
C PRO A 13 20.73 4.58 41.91
N LEU A 14 21.69 3.64 41.78
CA LEU A 14 22.25 3.23 40.48
C LEU A 14 21.23 2.44 39.66
N ILE A 15 20.48 1.53 40.30
CA ILE A 15 19.39 0.79 39.66
C ILE A 15 18.30 1.76 39.20
N SER A 16 17.94 2.75 40.03
CA SER A 16 16.94 3.77 39.68
C SER A 16 17.39 4.66 38.53
N LEU A 17 18.67 5.04 38.51
CA LEU A 17 19.25 5.79 37.40
C LEU A 17 19.23 4.97 36.11
N PHE A 18 19.60 3.68 36.19
CA PHE A 18 19.62 2.81 35.02
C PHE A 18 18.20 2.55 34.47
N THR A 19 17.22 2.30 35.33
CA THR A 19 15.83 2.12 34.92
C THR A 19 15.24 3.40 34.33
N PHE A 20 15.59 4.57 34.88
CA PHE A 20 15.20 5.86 34.33
C PHE A 20 15.78 6.08 32.93
N LEU A 21 17.07 5.84 32.73
CA LEU A 21 17.73 5.96 31.42
C LEU A 21 17.17 4.97 30.40
N ALA A 22 16.93 3.71 30.83
CA ALA A 22 16.29 2.71 29.99
C ALA A 22 14.88 3.16 29.59
N GLY A 23 14.08 3.65 30.54
CA GLY A 23 12.75 4.19 30.29
C GLY A 23 12.75 5.33 29.27
N LEU A 24 13.66 6.30 29.43
CA LEU A 24 13.85 7.38 28.47
C LEU A 24 14.22 6.87 27.07
N TYR A 25 15.16 5.93 26.99
CA TYR A 25 15.60 5.35 25.73
C TYR A 25 14.46 4.64 25.00
N PHE A 26 13.73 3.76 25.70
CA PHE A 26 12.61 3.02 25.13
C PHE A 26 11.44 3.94 24.77
N GLY A 27 11.12 4.91 25.62
CA GLY A 27 10.08 5.90 25.38
C GLY A 27 10.36 6.75 24.15
N ASN A 28 11.58 7.29 24.03
CA ASN A 28 11.97 8.08 22.86
C ASN A 28 11.99 7.25 21.57
N LYS A 29 12.51 6.01 21.64
CA LYS A 29 12.50 5.08 20.50
C LYS A 29 11.08 4.77 20.04
N GLN A 30 10.14 4.57 20.97
CA GLN A 30 8.73 4.34 20.64
C GLN A 30 8.07 5.58 20.05
N ALA A 31 8.33 6.77 20.60
CA ALA A 31 7.79 8.04 20.10
C ALA A 31 8.22 8.28 18.64
N ILE A 32 9.51 8.16 18.34
CA ILE A 32 10.05 8.28 16.97
C ILE A 32 9.43 7.22 16.05
N GLY A 33 9.28 5.98 16.52
CA GLY A 33 8.67 4.90 15.76
C GLY A 33 7.19 5.16 15.44
N ARG A 34 6.45 5.79 16.34
CA ARG A 34 5.06 6.18 16.15
C ARG A 34 4.93 7.30 15.12
N ASP A 35 5.76 8.34 15.22
CA ASP A 35 5.71 9.48 14.30
C ASP A 35 6.07 9.06 12.87
N ARG A 36 7.09 8.21 12.70
CA ARG A 36 7.44 7.65 11.37
C ARG A 36 6.31 6.82 10.76
N ARG A 37 5.58 6.05 11.57
CA ARG A 37 4.42 5.27 11.12
C ARG A 37 3.28 6.18 10.70
N LYS A 38 2.98 7.20 11.52
CA LYS A 38 1.98 8.22 11.18
C LYS A 38 2.30 8.91 9.86
N GLU A 39 3.52 9.42 9.70
CA GLU A 39 3.93 10.08 8.45
C GLU A 39 3.86 9.16 7.22
N PHE A 40 4.16 7.87 7.38
CA PHE A 40 4.00 6.90 6.30
C PHE A 40 2.52 6.69 5.97
N ASN A 41 1.67 6.52 6.99
CA ASN A 41 0.24 6.33 6.84
C ASN A 41 -0.42 7.54 6.17
N ASP A 42 -0.08 8.77 6.58
CA ASP A 42 -0.56 10.04 5.99
C ASP A 42 -0.22 10.18 4.48
N LEU A 43 0.81 9.45 4.02
CA LEU A 43 1.18 9.39 2.60
C LEU A 43 0.54 8.21 1.87
N ALA A 44 0.39 7.07 2.54
CA ALA A 44 -0.15 5.83 1.99
C ALA A 44 -1.66 5.86 1.82
N GLU A 45 -2.38 6.46 2.77
CA GLU A 45 -3.84 6.55 2.78
C GLU A 45 -4.43 7.12 1.49
N PRO A 46 -4.03 8.31 0.98
CA PRO A 46 -4.60 8.84 -0.27
C PRO A 46 -4.27 7.97 -1.49
N ILE A 47 -3.19 7.18 -1.45
CA ILE A 47 -2.84 6.26 -2.53
C ILE A 47 -3.73 5.02 -2.48
N ILE A 48 -3.96 4.47 -1.28
CA ILE A 48 -4.88 3.35 -1.05
C ILE A 48 -6.29 3.73 -1.48
N GLU A 49 -6.78 4.91 -1.10
CA GLU A 49 -8.10 5.41 -1.50
C GLU A 49 -8.25 5.44 -3.03
N ASN A 50 -7.27 6.01 -3.74
CA ASN A 50 -7.25 6.01 -5.21
C ASN A 50 -7.29 4.60 -5.80
N PHE A 51 -6.53 3.66 -5.23
CA PHE A 51 -6.54 2.27 -5.67
C PHE A 51 -7.87 1.58 -5.37
N SER A 52 -8.49 1.84 -4.22
CA SER A 52 -9.82 1.32 -3.88
C SER A 52 -10.92 1.87 -4.79
N GLU A 53 -10.84 3.14 -5.17
CA GLU A 53 -11.73 3.71 -6.19
C GLU A 53 -11.53 3.00 -7.54
N MET A 54 -10.28 2.89 -8.00
CA MET A 54 -9.98 2.19 -9.25
C MET A 54 -10.47 0.73 -9.24
N GLN A 55 -10.32 0.03 -8.12
CA GLN A 55 -10.80 -1.33 -7.99
C GLN A 55 -12.33 -1.41 -8.21
N LYS A 56 -13.10 -0.52 -7.58
CA LYS A 56 -14.56 -0.44 -7.78
C LYS A 56 -14.93 -0.17 -9.24
N TRP A 57 -14.16 0.66 -9.93
CA TRP A 57 -14.36 0.94 -11.36
C TRP A 57 -14.09 -0.29 -12.23
N LEU A 58 -12.99 -1.00 -11.97
CA LEU A 58 -12.64 -2.24 -12.68
C LEU A 58 -13.68 -3.34 -12.42
N GLU A 59 -14.18 -3.46 -11.19
CA GLU A 59 -15.25 -4.40 -10.83
C GLU A 59 -16.57 -4.06 -11.55
N ARG A 60 -16.83 -2.77 -11.80
CA ARG A 60 -17.99 -2.29 -12.57
C ARG A 60 -17.76 -2.27 -14.08
N GLN A 61 -16.59 -2.69 -14.56
CA GLN A 61 -16.19 -2.69 -15.98
C GLN A 61 -16.37 -1.32 -16.67
N THR A 62 -16.31 -0.23 -15.90
CA THR A 62 -16.54 1.12 -16.41
C THR A 62 -15.21 1.86 -16.46
N PHE A 63 -14.25 1.35 -17.24
CA PHE A 63 -12.94 1.98 -17.28
C PHE A 63 -13.02 3.38 -17.92
N THR A 64 -12.79 4.43 -17.12
CA THR A 64 -12.63 5.80 -17.62
C THR A 64 -11.15 6.19 -17.51
N SER A 65 -10.61 6.73 -18.61
CA SER A 65 -9.19 7.11 -18.74
C SER A 65 -8.75 8.28 -17.84
N ALA A 66 -9.61 8.75 -16.94
CA ALA A 66 -9.47 10.01 -16.21
C ALA A 66 -8.81 9.88 -14.82
N HIS A 67 -8.58 8.67 -14.30
CA HIS A 67 -7.99 8.52 -12.96
C HIS A 67 -6.46 8.62 -12.98
N LEU A 68 -5.97 9.81 -12.63
CA LEU A 68 -4.55 10.09 -12.44
C LEU A 68 -4.09 9.62 -11.05
N LEU A 69 -3.07 8.75 -11.02
CA LEU A 69 -2.41 8.41 -9.76
C LEU A 69 -1.80 9.67 -9.11
N PRO A 70 -1.85 9.81 -7.77
CA PRO A 70 -1.26 10.94 -7.06
C PRO A 70 0.27 10.86 -7.05
N THR A 71 0.90 11.27 -8.17
CA THR A 71 2.34 11.16 -8.43
C THR A 71 3.20 11.77 -7.32
N SER A 72 2.80 12.93 -6.80
CA SER A 72 3.52 13.62 -5.71
C SER A 72 3.55 12.79 -4.42
N LYS A 73 2.49 12.05 -4.11
CA LYS A 73 2.40 11.17 -2.93
C LYS A 73 3.21 9.89 -3.17
N ILE A 74 3.14 9.32 -4.37
CA ILE A 74 3.93 8.14 -4.77
C ILE A 74 5.43 8.43 -4.62
N GLU A 75 5.91 9.55 -5.14
CA GLU A 75 7.33 9.93 -5.02
C GLU A 75 7.76 10.16 -3.57
N LYS A 76 6.89 10.73 -2.74
CA LYS A 76 7.17 10.88 -1.30
C LYS A 76 7.27 9.53 -0.58
N ILE A 77 6.46 8.53 -0.95
CA ILE A 77 6.57 7.18 -0.41
C ILE A 77 7.86 6.51 -0.85
N LYS A 78 8.21 6.58 -2.15
CA LYS A 78 9.42 5.96 -2.68
C LYS A 78 10.67 6.34 -1.89
N ARG A 79 10.80 7.63 -1.54
CA ARG A 79 11.92 8.17 -0.75
C ARG A 79 12.01 7.62 0.68
N ARG A 80 10.92 7.06 1.21
CA ARG A 80 10.81 6.52 2.57
C ARG A 80 10.91 4.99 2.63
N LEU A 81 10.87 4.33 1.47
CA LEU A 81 11.03 2.88 1.38
C LEU A 81 12.52 2.51 1.38
N SER A 82 12.86 1.38 1.99
CA SER A 82 14.20 0.80 1.81
C SER A 82 14.37 0.30 0.37
N ASN A 83 15.61 0.24 -0.15
CA ASN A 83 15.89 -0.17 -1.53
C ASN A 83 15.19 -1.46 -1.95
N ARG A 84 15.12 -2.47 -1.05
CA ARG A 84 14.41 -3.73 -1.33
C ARG A 84 12.91 -3.51 -1.52
N LYS A 85 12.29 -2.72 -0.64
CA LYS A 85 10.85 -2.41 -0.71
C LYS A 85 10.53 -1.48 -1.87
N LEU A 86 11.42 -0.55 -2.18
CA LEU A 86 11.31 0.35 -3.32
C LEU A 86 11.24 -0.42 -4.64
N LYS A 87 12.20 -1.33 -4.88
CA LYS A 87 12.19 -2.20 -6.07
C LYS A 87 10.91 -3.03 -6.19
N GLN A 88 10.44 -3.58 -5.07
CA GLN A 88 9.17 -4.31 -5.05
C GLN A 88 7.98 -3.41 -5.41
N PHE A 89 7.93 -2.21 -4.84
CA PHE A 89 6.87 -1.24 -5.10
C PHE A 89 6.86 -0.76 -6.55
N GLU A 90 8.03 -0.46 -7.12
CA GLU A 90 8.17 -0.05 -8.52
C GLU A 90 7.71 -1.14 -9.48
N ARG A 91 8.09 -2.41 -9.21
CA ARG A 91 7.63 -3.55 -9.99
C ARG A 91 6.09 -3.70 -9.96
N LEU A 92 5.46 -3.47 -8.81
CA LEU A 92 4.00 -3.50 -8.69
C LEU A 92 3.34 -2.37 -9.47
N LEU A 93 3.89 -1.16 -9.39
CA LEU A 93 3.39 0.00 -10.14
C LEU A 93 3.55 -0.18 -11.66
N GLU A 94 4.65 -0.78 -12.10
CA GLU A 94 4.89 -1.07 -13.51
C GLU A 94 3.90 -2.11 -14.05
N ARG A 95 3.69 -3.22 -13.32
CA ARG A 95 2.66 -4.22 -13.65
C ARG A 95 1.26 -3.59 -13.74
N TYR A 96 0.93 -2.72 -12.79
CA TYR A 96 -0.33 -2.00 -12.78
C TYR A 96 -0.49 -1.08 -14.00
N ARG A 97 0.56 -0.34 -14.36
CA ARG A 97 0.52 0.52 -15.56
C ARG A 97 0.37 -0.28 -16.84
N ALA A 98 1.07 -1.41 -16.94
CA ALA A 98 0.98 -2.30 -18.08
C ALA A 98 -0.42 -2.92 -18.22
N SER A 99 -1.05 -3.36 -17.12
CA SER A 99 -2.41 -3.90 -17.17
C SER A 99 -3.43 -2.84 -17.56
N LEU A 100 -3.31 -1.61 -17.07
CA LEU A 100 -4.16 -0.50 -17.50
C LEU A 100 -3.97 -0.14 -18.98
N GLN A 101 -2.74 -0.18 -19.48
CA GLN A 101 -2.45 0.07 -20.89
C GLN A 101 -3.10 -1.00 -21.79
N SER A 102 -3.05 -2.26 -21.38
CA SER A 102 -3.73 -3.38 -22.07
C SER A 102 -5.25 -3.18 -22.14
N ILE A 103 -5.88 -2.75 -21.04
CA ILE A 103 -7.31 -2.42 -21.01
C ILE A 103 -7.62 -1.23 -21.94
N LYS A 104 -6.74 -0.24 -22.01
CA LYS A 104 -6.92 0.94 -22.88
C LYS A 104 -6.77 0.61 -24.37
N GLU A 105 -5.84 -0.27 -24.73
CA GLU A 105 -5.60 -0.70 -26.11
C GLU A 105 -6.67 -1.67 -26.62
N SER A 106 -7.37 -2.35 -25.72
CA SER A 106 -8.51 -3.21 -26.01
C SER A 106 -9.81 -2.59 -25.46
N PRO A 107 -10.32 -1.50 -26.06
CA PRO A 107 -11.56 -0.85 -25.61
C PRO A 107 -12.76 -1.80 -25.76
N GLU A 108 -13.85 -1.51 -25.03
CA GLU A 108 -15.08 -2.31 -25.08
C GLU A 108 -15.47 -2.58 -26.55
N PRO A 109 -15.76 -3.83 -26.93
CA PRO A 109 -16.14 -4.15 -28.30
C PRO A 109 -17.36 -3.33 -28.68
N ALA A 110 -17.25 -2.54 -29.74
CA ALA A 110 -18.35 -1.76 -30.25
C ALA A 110 -19.42 -2.72 -30.79
N ILE A 111 -20.57 -2.78 -30.12
CA ILE A 111 -21.68 -3.61 -30.56
C ILE A 111 -22.32 -2.92 -31.76
N HIS A 112 -22.28 -3.59 -32.91
CA HIS A 112 -22.83 -3.08 -34.15
C HIS A 112 -24.13 -3.80 -34.52
N PHE A 113 -25.00 -3.09 -35.23
CA PHE A 113 -26.26 -3.64 -35.71
C PHE A 113 -25.97 -4.79 -36.71
N GLY A 114 -26.43 -6.01 -36.40
CA GLY A 114 -26.19 -7.21 -37.21
C GLY A 114 -25.18 -8.21 -36.62
N MET A 115 -24.55 -7.90 -35.49
CA MET A 115 -23.76 -8.87 -34.72
C MET A 115 -24.69 -9.94 -34.12
N SER A 116 -24.31 -11.21 -34.19
CA SER A 116 -25.08 -12.26 -33.53
C SER A 116 -24.89 -12.19 -32.00
N GLU A 117 -25.90 -12.62 -31.25
CA GLU A 117 -25.84 -12.65 -29.78
C GLU A 117 -24.64 -13.48 -29.28
N ALA A 118 -24.28 -14.56 -29.99
CA ALA A 118 -23.11 -15.38 -29.68
C ALA A 118 -21.78 -14.64 -29.86
N GLU A 119 -21.66 -13.80 -30.90
CA GLU A 119 -20.48 -12.98 -31.13
C GLU A 119 -20.38 -11.86 -30.08
N GLU A 120 -21.49 -11.22 -29.72
CA GLU A 120 -21.54 -10.19 -28.68
C GLU A 120 -21.05 -10.76 -27.33
N ILE A 121 -21.58 -11.92 -26.94
CA ILE A 121 -21.20 -12.61 -25.71
C ILE A 121 -19.72 -12.99 -25.73
N ALA A 122 -19.21 -13.52 -26.85
CA ALA A 122 -17.80 -13.89 -26.98
C ALA A 122 -16.87 -12.67 -26.88
N ALA A 123 -17.22 -11.56 -27.54
CA ALA A 123 -16.44 -10.33 -27.50
C ALA A 123 -16.42 -9.71 -26.09
N ARG A 124 -17.58 -9.63 -25.42
CA ARG A 124 -17.66 -9.15 -24.03
C ARG A 124 -16.93 -10.06 -23.06
N SER A 125 -17.03 -11.38 -23.22
CA SER A 125 -16.33 -12.35 -22.36
C SER A 125 -14.81 -12.26 -22.53
N SER A 126 -14.29 -12.08 -23.76
CA SER A 126 -12.86 -11.90 -24.00
C SER A 126 -12.35 -10.61 -23.38
N TRP A 127 -13.12 -9.53 -23.50
CA TRP A 127 -12.78 -8.23 -22.93
C TRP A 127 -12.78 -8.23 -21.39
N ALA A 128 -13.75 -8.93 -20.78
CA ALA A 128 -13.86 -9.09 -19.33
C ALA A 128 -12.63 -9.78 -18.69
N ASN A 129 -11.85 -10.55 -19.46
CA ASN A 129 -10.67 -11.26 -18.96
C ASN A 129 -9.47 -10.35 -18.64
N HIS A 130 -9.49 -9.08 -19.06
CA HIS A 130 -8.39 -8.13 -18.80
C HIS A 130 -8.48 -7.44 -17.42
N TYR A 131 -9.65 -7.46 -16.77
CA TYR A 131 -9.90 -6.81 -15.48
C TYR A 131 -9.37 -7.55 -14.24
N PRO A 132 -9.45 -8.90 -14.15
CA PRO A 132 -9.00 -9.64 -12.98
C PRO A 132 -7.52 -9.42 -12.63
N GLU A 133 -6.66 -9.28 -13.65
CA GLU A 133 -5.24 -9.03 -13.41
C GLU A 133 -5.03 -7.66 -12.75
N ALA A 134 -5.65 -6.60 -13.28
CA ALA A 134 -5.54 -5.25 -12.71
C ALA A 134 -6.10 -5.20 -11.27
N ILE A 135 -7.23 -5.86 -11.01
CA ILE A 135 -7.81 -5.98 -9.66
C ILE A 135 -6.84 -6.69 -8.71
N SER A 136 -6.22 -7.78 -9.15
CA SER A 136 -5.25 -8.54 -8.34
C SER A 136 -4.02 -7.69 -7.98
N ILE A 137 -3.51 -6.89 -8.93
CA ILE A 137 -2.36 -6.02 -8.71
C ILE A 137 -2.70 -4.89 -7.74
N ILE A 138 -3.91 -4.32 -7.84
CA ILE A 138 -4.41 -3.33 -6.88
C ILE A 138 -4.47 -3.93 -5.47
N ALA A 139 -4.96 -5.15 -5.32
CA ALA A 139 -4.99 -5.82 -4.02
C ALA A 139 -3.58 -6.02 -3.44
N GLU A 140 -2.59 -6.38 -4.28
CA GLU A 140 -1.18 -6.47 -3.89
C GLU A 140 -0.61 -5.10 -3.47
N LEU A 141 -0.92 -4.03 -4.21
CA LEU A 141 -0.50 -2.66 -3.90
C LEU A 141 -1.09 -2.18 -2.57
N ASN A 142 -2.39 -2.40 -2.34
CA ASN A 142 -3.07 -2.07 -1.08
C ASN A 142 -2.48 -2.87 0.09
N LYS A 143 -2.19 -4.16 -0.11
CA LYS A 143 -1.51 -4.99 0.90
C LYS A 143 -0.10 -4.51 1.20
N PHE A 144 0.63 -4.05 0.19
CA PHE A 144 1.98 -3.49 0.36
C PHE A 144 1.95 -2.17 1.15
N LEU A 145 0.99 -1.29 0.84
CA LEU A 145 0.81 0.02 1.45
C LEU A 145 0.08 -0.03 2.80
N ARG A 146 -0.45 -1.19 3.19
CA ARG A 146 -1.24 -1.39 4.42
C ARG A 146 -0.63 -0.64 5.61
N LEU A 147 -1.49 0.18 6.22
CA LEU A 147 -1.15 1.04 7.35
C LEU A 147 -0.51 0.24 8.50
N ARG A 148 0.55 0.79 9.11
CA ARG A 148 1.36 0.15 10.16
C ARG A 148 1.34 0.93 11.47
#